data_AF-M9RUK6-F1
#
_entry.id   AF-M9RUK6-F1
#
_cell.length_a   1.000
_cell.length_b   1.000
_cell.length_c   1.000
_cell.angle_alpha   90.00
_cell.angle_beta   90.00
_cell.angle_gamma   90.00
#
_symmetry.space_group_name_H-M   'P 1'
#
loop_
_entity.id
_entity.type
_entity.pdbx_description
1 polymer ?
#
loop_
_entity_poly.entity_id
_entity_poly.type
_entity_poly.pdbx_seq_one_letter_code
_entity_poly.pdbx_strand_id
1 'polypeptide(L)'
;MKIAIPLTIATLTLAALSPVFAQNRGVTEADLGGSGSVAVSAEIWVDNWFAMSVDGAPLYEDSTAYNTERSFNGERITFNADLPMTVAFEFRDFMENDTGLEYIGERNQQMGDGGAIAQFKDANSDVLGVTDASWRCLIAQYAPIDTTCEDTGDPQVGVGACASETQVVPADWTSVDFDDSDWASATVHSERDVGPKDGYDAISWDGRAELIWVDDLERDNIVLCRAVIGD
;
A
#
# COMPACT_ATOMS: atom_id res chain seq x y z
N MET A 1 -13.55 18.58 62.24
CA MET A 1 -12.55 17.57 61.80
C MET A 1 -12.98 17.12 60.41
N LYS A 2 -12.41 17.70 59.35
CA LYS A 2 -12.68 17.33 57.95
C LYS A 2 -11.48 16.52 57.47
N ILE A 3 -11.69 15.25 57.15
CA ILE A 3 -10.68 14.35 56.59
C ILE A 3 -10.74 14.52 55.08
N ALA A 4 -9.67 15.01 54.48
CA ALA A 4 -9.49 15.03 53.03
C ALA A 4 -8.80 13.73 52.63
N ILE A 5 -9.46 12.92 51.80
CA ILE A 5 -8.89 11.72 51.18
C ILE A 5 -8.33 12.17 49.82
N PRO A 6 -7.04 11.97 49.52
CA PRO A 6 -6.51 12.27 48.19
C PRO A 6 -7.02 11.23 47.19
N LEU A 7 -7.58 11.70 46.08
CA LEU A 7 -7.96 10.88 44.94
C LEU A 7 -6.70 10.64 44.09
N THR A 8 -6.11 9.46 44.20
CA THR A 8 -4.99 9.04 43.36
C THR A 8 -5.55 8.60 42.01
N ILE A 9 -5.33 9.41 40.97
CA ILE A 9 -5.58 9.01 39.58
C ILE A 9 -4.47 8.04 39.20
N ALA A 10 -4.79 6.75 39.11
CA ALA A 10 -3.90 5.77 38.53
C ALA A 10 -3.90 5.97 37.01
N THR A 11 -2.86 6.62 36.48
CA THR A 11 -2.57 6.61 35.05
C THR A 11 -2.18 5.19 34.65
N LEU A 12 -3.08 4.52 33.94
CA LEU A 12 -2.82 3.24 33.29
C LEU A 12 -1.88 3.51 32.11
N THR A 13 -0.59 3.27 32.28
CA THR A 13 0.36 3.26 31.16
C THR A 13 0.05 2.06 30.27
N LEU A 14 -0.54 2.32 29.11
CA LEU A 14 -0.64 1.35 28.03
C LEU A 14 0.79 1.05 27.56
N ALA A 15 1.26 -0.18 27.74
CA ALA A 15 2.55 -0.59 27.21
C ALA A 15 2.44 -0.65 25.68
N ALA A 16 3.16 0.23 24.98
CA ALA A 16 3.34 0.11 23.54
C ALA A 16 4.14 -1.18 23.30
N LEU A 17 3.48 -2.19 22.73
CA LEU A 17 4.17 -3.36 22.19
C LEU A 17 4.94 -2.86 20.97
N SER A 18 6.26 -2.87 21.05
CA SER A 18 7.08 -2.65 19.86
C SER A 18 6.92 -3.84 18.90
N PRO A 19 6.69 -3.61 17.60
CA PRO A 19 6.62 -4.68 16.63
C PRO A 19 7.94 -5.45 16.63
N VAL A 20 7.84 -6.78 16.61
CA VAL A 20 8.99 -7.68 16.44
C VAL A 20 9.15 -7.91 14.95
N PHE A 21 10.22 -7.36 14.36
CA PHE A 21 10.56 -7.59 12.96
C PHE A 21 11.44 -8.83 12.81
N ALA A 22 10.99 -9.79 12.00
CA ALA A 22 11.79 -10.92 11.56
C ALA A 22 11.81 -10.94 10.02
N GLN A 23 13.01 -11.04 9.43
CA GLN A 23 13.15 -11.23 7.97
C GLN A 23 13.33 -12.72 7.68
N ASN A 24 12.40 -13.29 6.92
CA ASN A 24 12.49 -14.66 6.45
C ASN A 24 12.22 -14.67 4.94
N ARG A 25 13.21 -15.08 4.14
CA ARG A 25 13.06 -15.32 2.69
C ARG A 25 12.51 -14.13 1.88
N GLY A 26 12.95 -12.90 2.12
CA GLY A 26 12.45 -11.74 1.35
C GLY A 26 11.04 -11.28 1.76
N VAL A 27 10.50 -11.85 2.84
CA VAL A 27 9.32 -11.33 3.52
C VAL A 27 9.73 -10.71 4.86
N THR A 28 9.32 -9.48 5.09
CA THR A 28 9.37 -8.83 6.40
C THR A 28 8.07 -9.14 7.14
N GLU A 29 8.18 -9.60 8.38
CA GLU A 29 7.03 -9.94 9.22
C GLU A 29 6.86 -8.93 10.37
N ALA A 30 5.61 -8.56 10.65
CA ALA A 30 5.23 -7.72 11.79
C ALA A 30 3.97 -8.27 12.47
N ASP A 31 3.97 -8.34 13.80
CA ASP A 31 2.77 -8.60 14.62
C ASP A 31 2.43 -7.33 15.40
N LEU A 32 1.30 -6.73 15.05
CA LEU A 32 0.80 -5.48 15.62
C LEU A 32 -0.19 -5.72 16.76
N GLY A 33 -0.69 -6.94 16.93
CA GLY A 33 -1.79 -7.25 17.86
C GLY A 33 -3.03 -6.39 17.58
N GLY A 34 -3.57 -5.75 18.61
CA GLY A 34 -4.75 -4.88 18.51
C GLY A 34 -6.03 -5.50 19.07
N SER A 35 -7.14 -4.78 18.90
CA SER A 35 -8.48 -5.19 19.32
C SER A 35 -9.28 -5.72 18.14
N GLY A 36 -10.10 -6.74 18.37
CA GLY A 36 -10.94 -7.35 17.36
C GLY A 36 -11.16 -8.81 17.68
N SER A 37 -12.20 -9.39 17.11
CA SER A 37 -12.55 -10.80 17.32
C SER A 37 -11.78 -11.77 16.41
N VAL A 38 -11.18 -11.27 15.32
CA VAL A 38 -10.45 -12.08 14.33
C VAL A 38 -9.00 -11.64 14.27
N ALA A 39 -8.08 -12.61 14.37
CA ALA A 39 -6.67 -12.41 14.03
C ALA A 39 -6.49 -12.55 12.52
N VAL A 40 -6.07 -11.47 11.88
CA VAL A 40 -5.89 -11.33 10.44
C VAL A 40 -4.40 -11.30 10.11
N SER A 41 -3.99 -12.06 9.09
CA SER A 41 -2.69 -11.95 8.42
C SER A 41 -2.89 -11.33 7.05
N ALA A 42 -2.34 -10.12 6.84
CA ALA A 42 -2.21 -9.49 5.55
C ALA A 42 -0.85 -9.83 4.95
N GLU A 43 -0.85 -10.47 3.77
CA GLU A 43 0.33 -10.72 2.96
C GLU A 43 0.28 -9.78 1.75
N ILE A 44 1.33 -8.99 1.55
CA ILE A 44 1.36 -7.89 0.58
C ILE A 44 2.68 -7.91 -0.18
N TRP A 45 2.64 -7.59 -1.46
CA TRP A 45 3.79 -7.25 -2.27
C TRP A 45 3.43 -6.06 -3.17
N VAL A 46 4.36 -5.13 -3.35
CA VAL A 46 4.17 -3.97 -4.21
C VAL A 46 5.50 -3.57 -4.86
N ASP A 47 5.39 -3.09 -6.09
CA ASP A 47 6.41 -2.32 -6.77
C ASP A 47 6.05 -0.82 -6.64
N ASN A 48 6.57 -0.03 -5.68
CA ASN A 48 7.66 -0.31 -4.73
C ASN A 48 7.30 -0.14 -3.25
N TRP A 49 6.23 0.60 -2.93
CA TRP A 49 5.92 0.99 -1.56
C TRP A 49 4.43 1.07 -1.31
N PHE A 50 4.01 0.81 -0.06
CA PHE A 50 2.64 1.02 0.36
C PHE A 50 2.51 1.60 1.78
N ALA A 51 1.36 2.25 2.02
CA ALA A 51 0.78 2.47 3.33
C ALA A 51 -0.61 1.83 3.41
N MET A 52 -0.86 1.08 4.47
CA MET A 52 -2.12 0.40 4.75
C MET A 52 -2.85 1.06 5.92
N SER A 53 -4.14 1.31 5.73
CA SER A 53 -5.09 1.69 6.76
C SER A 53 -6.20 0.64 6.89
N VAL A 54 -6.73 0.48 8.11
CA VAL A 54 -7.89 -0.37 8.40
C VAL A 54 -8.93 0.47 9.15
N ASP A 55 -10.17 0.47 8.67
CA ASP A 55 -11.31 1.21 9.23
C ASP A 55 -11.00 2.70 9.50
N GLY A 56 -10.29 3.34 8.56
CA GLY A 56 -9.89 4.75 8.64
C GLY A 56 -8.64 5.04 9.48
N ALA A 57 -8.07 4.06 10.18
CA ALA A 57 -6.87 4.22 10.99
C ALA A 57 -5.61 3.73 10.23
N PRO A 58 -4.55 4.56 10.12
CA PRO A 58 -3.26 4.09 9.63
C PRO A 58 -2.74 2.93 10.48
N LEU A 59 -2.30 1.85 9.83
CA LEU A 59 -1.93 0.61 10.51
C LEU A 59 -0.46 0.23 10.28
N TYR A 60 -0.02 0.22 9.02
CA TYR A 60 1.33 -0.21 8.65
C TYR A 60 1.81 0.50 7.38
N GLU A 61 3.11 0.72 7.28
CA GLU A 61 3.78 1.20 6.07
C GLU A 61 4.88 0.20 5.73
N ASP A 62 5.19 0.06 4.44
CA ASP A 62 6.27 -0.82 3.97
C ASP A 62 7.55 -0.62 4.79
N SER A 63 8.25 -1.73 5.08
CA SER A 63 9.46 -1.68 5.91
C SER A 63 10.62 -0.95 5.24
N THR A 64 10.55 -0.78 3.92
CA THR A 64 11.49 0.01 3.12
C THR A 64 10.91 1.39 2.82
N ALA A 65 11.74 2.42 2.85
CA ALA A 65 11.28 3.78 2.60
C ALA A 65 10.88 3.96 1.12
N TYR A 66 9.82 4.73 0.87
CA TYR A 66 9.25 4.95 -0.48
C TYR A 66 10.25 5.44 -1.53
N ASN A 67 11.34 6.08 -1.13
CA ASN A 67 12.37 6.61 -2.02
C ASN A 67 13.58 5.66 -2.18
N THR A 68 13.36 4.37 -2.01
CA THR A 68 14.36 3.33 -2.22
C THR A 68 14.16 2.69 -3.58
N GLU A 69 15.17 2.83 -4.45
CA GLU A 69 15.20 2.13 -5.73
C GLU A 69 15.05 0.61 -5.53
N ARG A 70 14.24 -0.04 -6.37
CA ARG A 70 14.14 -1.51 -6.45
C ARG A 70 13.73 -2.17 -5.12
N SER A 71 12.72 -1.61 -4.47
CA SER A 71 12.09 -2.21 -3.29
C SER A 71 11.01 -3.19 -3.74
N PHE A 72 11.30 -4.49 -3.67
CA PHE A 72 10.37 -5.56 -4.07
C PHE A 72 10.10 -6.52 -2.89
N ASN A 73 9.93 -5.98 -1.68
CA ASN A 73 9.76 -6.79 -0.48
C ASN A 73 8.35 -7.37 -0.39
N GLY A 74 8.25 -8.56 0.20
CA GLY A 74 6.99 -9.09 0.68
C GLY A 74 6.80 -8.62 2.11
N GLU A 75 5.59 -8.28 2.50
CA GLU A 75 5.24 -7.93 3.87
C GLU A 75 4.17 -8.89 4.37
N ARG A 76 4.33 -9.36 5.62
CA ARG A 76 3.33 -10.16 6.33
C ARG A 76 3.01 -9.49 7.66
N ILE A 77 1.83 -8.89 7.75
CA ILE A 77 1.37 -8.14 8.92
C ILE A 77 0.27 -8.94 9.59
N THR A 78 0.42 -9.23 10.88
CA THR A 78 -0.64 -9.82 11.71
C THR A 78 -1.23 -8.76 12.63
N PHE A 79 -2.55 -8.67 12.67
CA PHE A 79 -3.29 -7.73 13.52
C PHE A 79 -4.68 -8.30 13.86
N ASN A 80 -5.33 -7.78 14.91
CA ASN A 80 -6.71 -8.12 15.23
C ASN A 80 -7.67 -7.06 14.66
N ALA A 81 -8.79 -7.51 14.10
CA ALA A 81 -9.88 -6.67 13.62
C ALA A 81 -11.25 -7.35 13.81
N ASP A 82 -12.33 -6.58 13.72
CA ASP A 82 -13.69 -7.09 13.57
C ASP A 82 -14.05 -7.11 12.08
N LEU A 83 -14.77 -8.15 11.62
CA LEU A 83 -15.20 -8.28 10.23
C LEU A 83 -16.68 -7.87 10.07
N PRO A 84 -17.07 -7.33 8.90
CA PRO A 84 -16.18 -6.93 7.81
C PRO A 84 -15.35 -5.69 8.18
N MET A 85 -14.16 -5.58 7.57
CA MET A 85 -13.27 -4.42 7.76
C MET A 85 -13.02 -3.72 6.42
N THR A 86 -12.88 -2.39 6.45
CA THR A 86 -12.44 -1.62 5.27
C THR A 86 -10.92 -1.56 5.28
N VAL A 87 -10.30 -2.05 4.21
CA VAL A 87 -8.85 -1.90 3.98
C VAL A 87 -8.63 -0.87 2.89
N ALA A 88 -7.68 0.03 3.14
CA ALA A 88 -7.28 1.07 2.21
C ALA A 88 -5.75 1.07 2.06
N PHE A 89 -5.28 1.11 0.82
CA PHE A 89 -3.88 1.18 0.45
C PHE A 89 -3.59 2.46 -0.30
N GLU A 90 -2.53 3.16 0.09
CA GLU A 90 -1.80 4.04 -0.80
C GLU A 90 -0.61 3.26 -1.34
N PHE A 91 -0.58 3.03 -2.64
CA PHE A 91 0.56 2.45 -3.35
C PHE A 91 1.36 3.53 -4.03
N ARG A 92 2.68 3.36 -4.04
CA ARG A 92 3.61 4.23 -4.77
C ARG A 92 4.59 3.40 -5.57
N ASP A 93 4.66 3.72 -6.85
CA ASP A 93 5.79 3.36 -7.71
C ASP A 93 7.02 4.19 -7.32
N PHE A 94 8.22 3.70 -7.58
CA PHE A 94 9.42 4.51 -7.39
C PHE A 94 9.49 5.59 -8.46
N MET A 95 9.74 6.81 -8.02
CA MET A 95 10.06 7.93 -8.89
C MET A 95 11.13 8.75 -8.20
N GLU A 96 12.20 9.10 -8.93
CA GLU A 96 13.29 9.87 -8.35
C GLU A 96 12.83 11.30 -7.99
N ASN A 97 11.90 11.84 -8.77
CA ASN A 97 11.13 13.04 -8.47
C ASN A 97 9.82 13.09 -9.29
N ASP A 98 9.10 14.20 -9.20
CA ASP A 98 7.78 14.40 -9.82
C ASP A 98 7.78 14.42 -11.37
N THR A 99 8.89 14.14 -12.06
CA THR A 99 8.85 13.78 -13.49
C THR A 99 8.23 12.40 -13.71
N GLY A 100 8.17 11.56 -12.67
CA GLY A 100 7.75 10.15 -12.77
C GLY A 100 8.83 9.24 -13.37
N LEU A 101 10.07 9.73 -13.51
CA LEU A 101 11.17 8.93 -14.04
C LEU A 101 12.00 8.32 -12.93
N GLU A 102 12.56 7.17 -13.24
CA GLU A 102 13.60 6.51 -12.46
C GLU A 102 14.99 6.78 -13.07
N TYR A 103 16.03 6.80 -12.24
CA TYR A 103 17.44 6.87 -12.64
C TYR A 103 17.76 8.07 -13.56
N ILE A 104 17.32 9.25 -13.16
CA ILE A 104 17.38 10.46 -13.99
C ILE A 104 18.82 10.80 -14.36
N GLY A 105 19.07 10.94 -15.67
CA GLY A 105 20.38 11.25 -16.23
C GLY A 105 21.35 10.06 -16.27
N GLU A 106 20.94 8.88 -15.80
CA GLU A 106 21.72 7.65 -15.94
C GLU A 106 21.50 6.99 -17.31
N ARG A 107 22.26 5.91 -17.58
CA ARG A 107 22.12 5.16 -18.85
C ARG A 107 20.85 4.32 -18.92
N ASN A 108 20.21 4.11 -17.78
CA ASN A 108 18.99 3.34 -17.58
C ASN A 108 17.87 4.24 -17.03
N GLN A 109 17.88 5.53 -17.38
CA GLN A 109 16.70 6.37 -17.19
C GLN A 109 15.51 5.69 -17.85
N GLN A 110 14.40 5.54 -17.12
CA GLN A 110 13.24 4.78 -17.56
C GLN A 110 11.94 5.30 -16.93
N MET A 111 10.83 4.89 -17.50
CA MET A 111 9.50 4.96 -16.89
C MET A 111 9.40 3.97 -15.70
N GLY A 112 8.39 4.18 -14.84
CA GLY A 112 8.09 3.26 -13.74
C GLY A 112 7.52 1.91 -14.18
N ASP A 113 7.34 1.00 -13.23
CA ASP A 113 6.79 -0.35 -13.45
C ASP A 113 5.98 -0.85 -12.25
N GLY A 114 5.08 0.01 -11.77
CA GLY A 114 4.26 -0.23 -10.58
C GLY A 114 3.40 -1.50 -10.62
N GLY A 115 2.85 -1.88 -9.47
CA GLY A 115 1.90 -2.99 -9.36
C GLY A 115 1.82 -3.54 -7.94
N ALA A 116 0.64 -4.00 -7.51
CA ALA A 116 0.45 -4.49 -6.15
C ALA A 116 -0.41 -5.75 -6.10
N ILE A 117 -0.14 -6.61 -5.12
CA ILE A 117 -0.98 -7.76 -4.78
C ILE A 117 -1.07 -7.91 -3.27
N ALA A 118 -2.25 -8.23 -2.76
CA ALA A 118 -2.45 -8.54 -1.36
C ALA A 118 -3.48 -9.65 -1.12
N GLN A 119 -3.33 -10.35 -0.01
CA GLN A 119 -4.34 -11.27 0.51
C GLN A 119 -4.45 -11.18 2.02
N PHE A 120 -5.66 -11.43 2.51
CA PHE A 120 -6.02 -11.37 3.93
C PHE A 120 -6.53 -12.73 4.36
N LYS A 121 -5.99 -13.24 5.47
CA LYS A 121 -6.27 -14.59 5.97
C LYS A 121 -6.57 -14.57 7.46
N ASP A 122 -7.38 -15.49 7.92
CA ASP A 122 -7.59 -15.69 9.36
C ASP A 122 -6.49 -16.58 9.98
N ALA A 123 -6.58 -16.80 11.29
CA ALA A 123 -5.65 -17.67 12.03
C ALA A 123 -5.66 -19.15 11.57
N ASN A 124 -6.71 -19.60 10.89
CA ASN A 124 -6.80 -20.95 10.31
C ASN A 124 -6.27 -21.00 8.88
N SER A 125 -5.76 -19.88 8.34
CA SER A 125 -5.35 -19.69 6.95
C SER A 125 -6.50 -19.69 5.93
N ASP A 126 -7.74 -19.52 6.38
CA ASP A 126 -8.88 -19.27 5.50
C ASP A 126 -8.79 -17.85 4.94
N VAL A 127 -9.05 -17.70 3.63
CA VAL A 127 -8.91 -16.41 2.95
C VAL A 127 -10.15 -15.56 3.15
N LEU A 128 -9.95 -14.40 3.77
CA LEU A 128 -10.97 -13.38 4.07
C LEU A 128 -11.20 -12.41 2.90
N GLY A 129 -10.18 -12.21 2.07
CA GLY A 129 -10.25 -11.35 0.88
C GLY A 129 -8.90 -11.28 0.18
N VAL A 130 -8.91 -10.80 -1.06
CA VAL A 130 -7.73 -10.67 -1.93
C VAL A 130 -7.83 -9.38 -2.74
N THR A 131 -6.72 -8.92 -3.29
CA THR A 131 -6.75 -7.94 -4.40
C THR A 131 -7.27 -8.60 -5.66
N ASP A 132 -8.24 -7.94 -6.29
CA ASP A 132 -8.85 -8.33 -7.56
C ASP A 132 -9.52 -7.11 -8.21
N ALA A 133 -10.14 -7.29 -9.38
CA ALA A 133 -10.85 -6.23 -10.11
C ALA A 133 -12.02 -5.57 -9.34
N SER A 134 -12.44 -6.10 -8.18
CA SER A 134 -13.52 -5.51 -7.38
C SER A 134 -13.07 -4.31 -6.54
N TRP A 135 -11.77 -4.15 -6.31
CA TRP A 135 -11.21 -3.01 -5.59
C TRP A 135 -11.53 -1.70 -6.29
N ARG A 136 -11.73 -0.64 -5.50
CA ARG A 136 -11.96 0.72 -6.00
C ARG A 136 -10.67 1.51 -5.91
N CYS A 137 -10.24 2.10 -7.02
CA CYS A 137 -8.97 2.81 -7.11
C CYS A 137 -9.08 4.22 -7.70
N LEU A 138 -8.19 5.10 -7.26
CA LEU A 138 -8.03 6.48 -7.72
C LEU A 138 -6.55 6.75 -8.02
N ILE A 139 -6.29 7.37 -9.16
CA ILE A 139 -4.96 7.91 -9.52
C ILE A 139 -4.74 9.19 -8.73
N ALA A 140 -3.96 9.16 -7.64
CA ALA A 140 -3.65 10.36 -6.88
C ALA A 140 -2.61 11.23 -7.59
N GLN A 141 -1.67 10.62 -8.31
CA GLN A 141 -0.69 11.31 -9.13
C GLN A 141 -0.38 10.45 -10.35
N TYR A 142 -0.28 11.11 -11.51
CA TYR A 142 0.36 10.50 -12.67
C TYR A 142 1.43 11.43 -13.27
N ALA A 143 2.51 10.82 -13.74
CA ALA A 143 3.66 11.48 -14.34
C ALA A 143 4.52 10.43 -15.08
N PRO A 144 5.26 10.80 -16.12
CA PRO A 144 5.15 12.04 -16.89
C PRO A 144 3.82 12.13 -17.65
N ILE A 145 3.40 13.33 -18.08
CA ILE A 145 2.20 13.47 -18.93
C ILE A 145 2.39 12.83 -20.33
N ASP A 146 3.64 12.64 -20.75
CA ASP A 146 4.01 12.01 -22.03
C ASP A 146 5.30 11.18 -21.84
N THR A 147 5.30 9.92 -22.28
CA THR A 147 6.42 8.98 -22.09
C THR A 147 7.69 9.40 -22.82
N THR A 148 7.61 10.32 -23.78
CA THR A 148 8.80 10.95 -24.40
C THR A 148 9.66 11.74 -23.41
N CYS A 149 9.20 11.95 -22.17
CA CYS A 149 10.04 12.44 -21.08
C CYS A 149 11.25 11.53 -20.83
N GLU A 150 11.11 10.21 -20.96
CA GLU A 150 12.19 9.22 -20.81
C GLU A 150 13.37 9.52 -21.76
N ASP A 151 13.10 10.01 -22.97
CA ASP A 151 14.12 10.35 -23.97
C ASP A 151 14.80 11.71 -23.71
N THR A 152 14.33 12.48 -22.72
CA THR A 152 14.84 13.82 -22.43
C THR A 152 16.15 13.73 -21.67
N GLY A 153 17.23 14.27 -22.24
CA GLY A 153 18.57 14.22 -21.62
C GLY A 153 18.78 15.10 -20.38
N ASP A 154 17.83 15.99 -20.08
CA ASP A 154 17.78 16.80 -18.85
C ASP A 154 16.30 17.00 -18.47
N PRO A 155 15.64 15.96 -17.94
CA PRO A 155 14.22 16.02 -17.63
C PRO A 155 14.00 16.93 -16.42
N GLN A 156 13.03 17.84 -16.53
CA GLN A 156 12.75 18.84 -15.52
C GLN A 156 11.28 18.74 -15.11
N VAL A 157 11.04 18.67 -13.80
CA VAL A 157 9.70 18.60 -13.21
C VAL A 157 8.82 19.71 -13.77
N GLY A 158 7.64 19.35 -14.29
CA GLY A 158 6.64 20.31 -14.75
C GLY A 158 6.92 20.90 -16.15
N VAL A 159 7.94 20.42 -16.87
CA VAL A 159 8.34 20.97 -18.18
C VAL A 159 8.04 19.98 -19.31
N GLY A 160 7.19 20.40 -20.25
CA GLY A 160 6.92 19.64 -21.47
C GLY A 160 6.36 18.26 -21.16
N ALA A 161 6.95 17.21 -21.75
CA ALA A 161 6.57 15.82 -21.52
C ALA A 161 6.69 15.42 -20.04
N CYS A 162 7.66 16.00 -19.31
CA CYS A 162 7.99 15.68 -17.92
C CYS A 162 7.12 16.40 -16.88
N ALA A 163 5.96 16.92 -17.27
CA ALA A 163 4.99 17.43 -16.32
C ALA A 163 4.25 16.28 -15.63
N SER A 164 3.62 16.59 -14.50
CA SER A 164 2.79 15.68 -13.71
C SER A 164 1.43 16.29 -13.47
N GLU A 165 0.44 15.45 -13.19
CA GLU A 165 -0.83 15.89 -12.61
C GLU A 165 -1.07 15.19 -11.27
N THR A 166 -1.64 15.93 -10.33
CA THR A 166 -1.94 15.43 -8.99
C THR A 166 -3.38 15.78 -8.63
N GLN A 167 -4.11 14.78 -8.17
CA GLN A 167 -5.49 14.94 -7.73
C GLN A 167 -5.53 15.29 -6.24
N VAL A 168 -6.57 16.03 -5.84
CA VAL A 168 -6.82 16.28 -4.42
C VAL A 168 -7.44 15.01 -3.83
N VAL A 169 -6.69 14.35 -2.95
CA VAL A 169 -7.16 13.18 -2.21
C VAL A 169 -8.14 13.62 -1.12
N PRO A 170 -9.37 13.07 -1.07
CA PRO A 170 -10.31 13.35 0.02
C PRO A 170 -9.71 12.95 1.38
N ALA A 171 -9.80 13.80 2.39
CA ALA A 171 -9.12 13.54 3.67
C ALA A 171 -9.66 12.31 4.44
N ASP A 172 -10.90 11.90 4.16
CA ASP A 172 -11.62 10.80 4.79
C ASP A 172 -11.70 9.53 3.91
N TRP A 173 -10.92 9.45 2.83
CA TRP A 173 -10.98 8.35 1.85
C TRP A 173 -10.75 6.94 2.43
N THR A 174 -10.04 6.83 3.56
CA THR A 174 -9.79 5.56 4.26
C THR A 174 -10.93 5.15 5.21
N SER A 175 -11.89 6.05 5.49
CA SER A 175 -13.00 5.81 6.39
C SER A 175 -13.90 4.68 5.90
N VAL A 176 -14.54 3.96 6.83
CA VAL A 176 -15.55 2.93 6.52
C VAL A 176 -16.73 3.52 5.73
N ASP A 177 -17.15 4.74 6.09
CA ASP A 177 -18.32 5.41 5.51
C ASP A 177 -18.01 6.19 4.22
N PHE A 178 -16.78 6.13 3.71
CA PHE A 178 -16.40 6.85 2.49
C PHE A 178 -17.11 6.26 1.25
N ASP A 179 -17.71 7.14 0.45
CA ASP A 179 -18.35 6.78 -0.82
C ASP A 179 -17.32 6.81 -1.96
N ASP A 180 -16.89 5.64 -2.39
CA ASP A 180 -15.97 5.42 -3.50
C ASP A 180 -16.68 5.03 -4.80
N SER A 181 -17.99 5.26 -4.91
CA SER A 181 -18.75 4.88 -6.10
C SER A 181 -18.32 5.59 -7.38
N ASP A 182 -17.68 6.76 -7.24
CA ASP A 182 -17.06 7.50 -8.34
C ASP A 182 -15.64 7.02 -8.69
N TRP A 183 -15.03 6.15 -7.87
CA TRP A 183 -13.71 5.58 -8.14
C TRP A 183 -13.82 4.43 -9.15
N ALA A 184 -12.84 4.35 -10.04
CA ALA A 184 -12.77 3.27 -11.00
C ALA A 184 -12.57 1.93 -10.28
N SER A 185 -13.01 0.85 -10.90
CA SER A 185 -12.55 -0.47 -10.47
C SER A 185 -11.06 -0.63 -10.80
N ALA A 186 -10.34 -1.40 -9.98
CA ALA A 186 -8.95 -1.74 -10.24
C ALA A 186 -8.81 -2.49 -11.57
N THR A 187 -7.72 -2.22 -12.27
CA THR A 187 -7.34 -2.95 -13.47
C THR A 187 -6.41 -4.09 -13.06
N VAL A 188 -6.73 -5.30 -13.53
CA VAL A 188 -5.92 -6.50 -13.29
C VAL A 188 -4.83 -6.58 -14.35
N HIS A 189 -3.60 -6.72 -13.90
CA HIS A 189 -2.41 -6.84 -14.74
C HIS A 189 -1.83 -8.24 -14.62
N SER A 190 -1.18 -8.71 -15.69
CA SER A 190 -0.57 -10.04 -15.66
C SER A 190 0.79 -10.00 -14.97
N GLU A 191 1.24 -11.15 -14.43
CA GLU A 191 2.62 -11.29 -13.92
C GLU A 191 3.68 -10.93 -14.97
N ARG A 192 3.36 -11.05 -16.28
CA ARG A 192 4.28 -10.67 -17.35
C ARG A 192 4.41 -9.16 -17.46
N ASP A 193 3.32 -8.44 -17.27
CA ASP A 193 3.28 -6.98 -17.44
C ASP A 193 3.92 -6.29 -16.22
N VAL A 194 3.66 -6.80 -15.01
CA VAL A 194 4.26 -6.28 -13.76
C VAL A 194 5.69 -6.80 -13.54
N GLY A 195 5.98 -8.05 -13.92
CA GLY A 195 7.28 -8.67 -13.66
C GLY A 195 7.64 -8.78 -12.16
N PRO A 196 6.75 -9.29 -11.29
CA PRO A 196 7.00 -9.35 -9.87
C PRO A 196 8.15 -10.30 -9.55
N LYS A 197 8.86 -10.04 -8.45
CA LYS A 197 10.08 -10.75 -8.06
C LYS A 197 10.33 -10.65 -6.56
N ASP A 198 11.36 -11.36 -6.10
CA ASP A 198 11.87 -11.33 -4.73
C ASP A 198 10.80 -11.70 -3.69
N GLY A 199 10.26 -10.72 -2.96
CA GLY A 199 9.26 -10.94 -1.93
C GLY A 199 7.98 -11.59 -2.43
N TYR A 200 7.62 -11.34 -3.69
CA TYR A 200 6.48 -11.98 -4.36
C TYR A 200 6.62 -13.50 -4.37
N ASP A 201 7.80 -14.00 -4.76
CA ASP A 201 8.09 -15.44 -4.91
C ASP A 201 8.14 -16.18 -3.56
N ALA A 202 8.21 -15.43 -2.46
CA ALA A 202 8.28 -15.96 -1.11
C ALA A 202 6.92 -16.16 -0.44
N ILE A 203 5.86 -15.57 -1.02
CA ILE A 203 4.47 -15.67 -0.55
C ILE A 203 3.73 -16.70 -1.40
N SER A 204 2.92 -17.55 -0.74
CA SER A 204 2.03 -18.47 -1.44
C SER A 204 0.67 -17.80 -1.64
N TRP A 205 0.47 -17.22 -2.82
CA TRP A 205 -0.76 -16.52 -3.16
C TRP A 205 -1.95 -17.48 -3.34
N ASP A 206 -3.13 -17.09 -2.86
CA ASP A 206 -4.41 -17.70 -3.24
C ASP A 206 -4.61 -17.50 -4.75
N GLY A 207 -5.12 -18.52 -5.45
CA GLY A 207 -5.28 -18.45 -6.90
C GLY A 207 -6.30 -17.41 -7.40
N ARG A 208 -7.01 -16.74 -6.49
CA ARG A 208 -7.88 -15.60 -6.78
C ARG A 208 -7.20 -14.25 -6.54
N ALA A 209 -6.05 -14.20 -5.88
CA ALA A 209 -5.32 -12.96 -5.70
C ALA A 209 -4.72 -12.54 -7.05
N GLU A 210 -5.02 -11.32 -7.44
CA GLU A 210 -4.60 -10.73 -8.71
C GLU A 210 -3.70 -9.52 -8.45
N LEU A 211 -2.75 -9.31 -9.35
CA LEU A 211 -1.98 -8.08 -9.41
C LEU A 211 -2.90 -6.97 -9.91
N ILE A 212 -3.04 -5.93 -9.09
CA ILE A 212 -3.87 -4.78 -9.39
C ILE A 212 -3.04 -3.52 -9.50
N TRP A 213 -3.54 -2.62 -10.32
CA TRP A 213 -3.17 -1.22 -10.36
C TRP A 213 -4.39 -0.44 -10.87
N VAL A 214 -4.13 0.75 -11.37
CA VAL A 214 -5.02 1.50 -12.27
C VAL A 214 -4.63 1.17 -13.71
N ASP A 215 -4.91 2.05 -14.67
CA ASP A 215 -4.81 1.72 -16.09
C ASP A 215 -3.37 1.68 -16.60
N ASP A 216 -2.45 2.47 -16.03
CA ASP A 216 -1.09 2.64 -16.54
C ASP A 216 -0.04 2.31 -15.46
N LEU A 217 0.63 1.17 -15.61
CA LEU A 217 1.70 0.73 -14.70
C LEU A 217 2.91 1.67 -14.73
N GLU A 218 3.12 2.40 -15.82
CA GLU A 218 4.34 3.20 -16.04
C GLU A 218 4.20 4.65 -15.60
N ARG A 219 2.96 5.14 -15.48
CA ARG A 219 2.69 6.57 -15.25
C ARG A 219 1.86 6.88 -14.04
N ASP A 220 1.04 5.95 -13.57
CA ASP A 220 0.18 6.20 -12.42
C ASP A 220 0.98 5.97 -11.12
N ASN A 221 1.90 6.90 -10.79
CA ASN A 221 2.91 6.67 -9.74
C ASN A 221 2.34 6.62 -8.31
N ILE A 222 1.20 7.26 -8.04
CA ILE A 222 0.55 7.17 -6.72
C ILE A 222 -0.90 6.76 -6.91
N VAL A 223 -1.25 5.62 -6.33
CA VAL A 223 -2.56 4.99 -6.49
C VAL A 223 -3.18 4.73 -5.14
N LEU A 224 -4.43 5.13 -4.97
CA LEU A 224 -5.20 4.82 -3.77
C LEU A 224 -6.18 3.73 -4.12
N CYS A 225 -6.20 2.64 -3.35
CA CYS A 225 -7.14 1.53 -3.56
C CYS A 225 -7.80 1.15 -2.24
N ARG A 226 -9.10 0.81 -2.27
CA ARG A 226 -9.82 0.33 -1.08
C ARG A 226 -10.83 -0.77 -1.41
N ALA A 227 -11.11 -1.60 -0.41
CA ALA A 227 -12.14 -2.63 -0.45
C ALA A 227 -12.60 -3.01 0.95
N VAL A 228 -13.76 -3.67 1.02
CA VAL A 228 -14.25 -4.32 2.24
C VAL A 228 -13.81 -5.79 2.23
N ILE A 229 -13.26 -6.26 3.34
CA ILE A 229 -12.69 -7.61 3.51
C ILE A 229 -13.49 -8.37 4.57
N GLY A 230 -13.76 -9.65 4.31
CA GLY A 230 -14.55 -10.51 5.20
C GLY A 230 -16.05 -10.29 5.16
N ASP A 231 -16.57 -9.71 4.07
CA ASP A 231 -18.00 -9.60 3.74
C ASP A 231 -18.61 -10.92 3.22
#